data_AF-A0A929YJG1-F1
#
_entry.id   AF-A0A929YJG1-F1
#
_cell.length_a   1.000
_cell.length_b   1.000
_cell.length_c   1.000
_cell.angle_alpha   90.00
_cell.angle_beta   90.00
_cell.angle_gamma   90.00
#
_symmetry.space_group_name_H-M   'P 1'
#
loop_
_entity.id
_entity.type
_entity.pdbx_description
1 polymer ?
#
loop_
_entity_poly.entity_id
_entity_poly.type
_entity_poly.pdbx_seq_one_letter_code
_entity_poly.pdbx_strand_id
1 'polypeptide(L)'
;KLFRLGEIEGLRFDEDLRIGEDMLFLLDFALRIGLKHEVACVQSDKYVYLDNPKGAMKQRFCASYRDQIVCWQRAQERIDPLQTALSHYLYTRLAIIRMMAAMLVASKIALLPKKEWEMPEVKRVLADCKSEIRVCRRVNGAFIGLEKGYQLKVIFFLLHPRKYLECYKRYKKVREEE
;
A
#
# COMPACT_ATOMS: atom_id res chain seq x y z
N LYS A 1 13.17 15.14 -2.27
CA LYS A 1 12.56 16.00 -1.23
C LYS A 1 13.69 16.68 -0.47
N LEU A 2 13.53 17.92 -0.04
CA LEU A 2 14.54 18.66 0.71
C LEU A 2 13.99 18.92 2.12
N PHE A 3 14.82 18.70 3.13
CA PHE A 3 14.45 18.85 4.54
C PHE A 3 15.46 19.74 5.24
N ARG A 4 15.00 20.58 6.18
CA ARG A 4 15.89 21.23 7.14
C ARG A 4 16.29 20.21 8.19
N LEU A 5 17.58 20.13 8.51
CA LEU A 5 18.12 19.10 9.41
C LEU A 5 17.44 19.11 10.79
N GLY A 6 17.22 20.29 11.38
CA GLY A 6 16.58 20.41 12.69
C GLY A 6 15.12 19.91 12.73
N GLU A 7 14.41 19.96 11.59
CA GLU A 7 13.01 19.50 11.52
C GLU A 7 12.90 17.97 11.42
N ILE A 8 13.97 17.29 11.00
CA ILE A 8 14.03 15.81 10.90
C ILE A 8 14.87 15.17 12.02
N GLU A 9 15.40 15.97 12.95
CA GLU A 9 16.24 15.47 14.03
C GLU A 9 15.46 14.49 14.92
N GLY A 10 15.96 13.27 15.08
CA GLY A 10 15.27 12.19 15.80
C GLY A 10 14.23 11.40 14.98
N LEU A 11 13.86 11.86 13.77
CA LEU A 11 13.08 11.02 12.85
C LEU A 11 14.00 10.01 12.17
N ARG A 12 13.55 8.76 12.06
CA ARG A 12 14.30 7.66 11.44
C ARG A 12 13.37 6.84 10.55
N PHE A 13 13.95 6.18 9.55
CA PHE A 13 13.22 5.15 8.83
C PHE A 13 12.98 3.96 9.74
N ASP A 14 11.85 3.30 9.53
CA ASP A 14 11.47 2.10 10.26
C ASP A 14 12.24 0.91 9.69
N GLU A 15 13.30 0.48 10.39
CA GLU A 15 14.22 -0.56 9.91
C GLU A 15 13.58 -1.97 9.86
N ASP A 16 12.43 -2.16 10.52
CA ASP A 16 11.66 -3.41 10.47
C ASP A 16 10.83 -3.54 9.18
N LEU A 17 10.76 -2.49 8.35
CA LEU A 17 10.06 -2.50 7.07
C LEU A 17 11.02 -2.47 5.90
N ARG A 18 10.77 -3.31 4.90
CA ARG A 18 11.49 -3.31 3.62
C ARG A 18 10.76 -2.55 2.52
N ILE A 19 9.48 -2.23 2.74
CA ILE A 19 8.65 -1.48 1.79
C ILE A 19 7.76 -0.50 2.55
N GLY A 20 7.86 0.78 2.19
CA GLY A 20 6.98 1.85 2.67
C GLY A 20 7.49 2.55 3.94
N GLU A 21 8.72 2.27 4.34
CA GLU A 21 9.44 2.98 5.39
C GLU A 21 9.53 4.49 5.10
N ASP A 22 9.68 4.85 3.82
CA ASP A 22 9.74 6.22 3.35
C ASP A 22 8.42 6.98 3.54
N MET A 23 7.30 6.30 3.31
CA MET A 23 5.96 6.84 3.56
C MET A 23 5.72 7.09 5.05
N LEU A 24 6.09 6.14 5.92
CA LEU A 24 5.98 6.32 7.37
C LEU A 24 6.84 7.47 7.88
N PHE A 25 8.08 7.58 7.39
CA PHE A 25 8.95 8.71 7.73
C PHE A 25 8.30 10.04 7.35
N LEU A 26 7.68 10.13 6.18
CA LEU A 26 6.98 11.35 5.74
C LEU A 26 5.73 11.64 6.56
N LEU A 27 5.01 10.61 7.02
CA LEU A 27 3.88 10.77 7.93
C LEU A 27 4.35 11.29 9.29
N ASP A 28 5.38 10.68 9.87
CA ASP A 28 5.96 11.11 11.15
C ASP A 28 6.47 12.55 11.08
N PHE A 29 7.10 12.91 9.96
CA PHE A 29 7.47 14.28 9.66
C PHE A 29 6.25 15.22 9.57
N ALA A 30 5.21 14.83 8.84
CA ALA A 30 3.98 15.63 8.69
C ALA A 30 3.28 15.85 10.04
N LEU A 31 3.23 14.82 10.90
CA LEU A 31 2.67 14.91 12.24
C LEU A 31 3.49 15.84 13.14
N ARG A 32 4.82 15.81 13.03
CA ARG A 32 5.72 16.68 13.80
C ARG A 32 5.60 18.15 13.42
N ILE A 33 5.58 18.47 12.13
CA ILE A 33 5.44 19.85 11.67
C ILE A 33 4.01 20.38 11.88
N GLY A 34 3.01 19.49 11.91
CA GLY A 34 1.61 19.84 12.13
C GLY A 34 1.09 20.82 11.08
N LEU A 35 0.42 21.89 11.53
CA LEU A 35 -0.15 22.93 10.66
C LEU A 35 0.84 24.04 10.28
N LYS A 36 2.13 23.89 10.57
CA LYS A 36 3.14 24.87 10.13
C LYS A 36 3.13 24.92 8.61
N HIS A 37 2.86 26.09 8.03
CA HIS A 37 2.88 26.34 6.58
C HIS A 37 4.31 26.37 5.99
N GLU A 38 5.13 25.40 6.36
CA GLU A 38 6.56 25.34 6.03
C GLU A 38 6.89 24.32 4.93
N VAL A 39 5.86 23.70 4.34
CA VAL A 39 6.02 22.78 3.21
C VAL A 39 5.68 23.51 1.91
N ALA A 40 6.68 23.64 1.03
CA ALA A 40 6.50 24.15 -0.33
C ALA A 40 6.52 22.98 -1.33
N CYS A 41 5.47 22.88 -2.15
CA CYS A 41 5.41 21.94 -3.25
C CYS A 41 5.85 22.64 -4.54
N VAL A 42 7.01 22.26 -5.07
CA VAL A 42 7.54 22.80 -6.33
C VAL A 42 7.23 21.81 -7.45
N GLN A 43 6.48 22.25 -8.46
CA GLN A 43 6.32 21.49 -9.70
C GLN A 43 7.62 21.62 -10.52
N SER A 44 8.27 20.49 -10.80
CA SER A 44 9.51 20.44 -11.56
C SER A 44 9.58 19.14 -12.33
N ASP A 45 9.94 19.24 -13.60
CA ASP A 45 10.26 18.12 -14.50
C ASP A 45 11.70 17.61 -14.32
N LYS A 46 12.52 18.33 -13.53
CA LYS A 46 13.94 18.03 -13.34
C LYS A 46 14.19 16.84 -12.41
N TYR A 47 13.18 16.39 -11.66
CA TYR A 47 13.28 15.18 -10.85
C TYR A 47 12.86 13.97 -11.67
N VAL A 48 13.85 13.25 -12.21
CA VAL A 48 13.62 12.08 -13.06
C VAL A 48 13.64 10.81 -12.21
N TYR A 49 12.52 10.09 -12.20
CA TYR A 49 12.48 8.74 -11.67
C TYR A 49 13.16 7.79 -12.67
N LEU A 50 14.34 7.29 -12.30
CA LEU A 50 15.00 6.26 -13.08
C LEU A 50 14.32 4.92 -12.83
N ASP A 51 14.10 4.18 -13.92
CA ASP A 51 13.56 2.84 -13.82
C ASP A 51 14.62 1.88 -13.26
N ASN A 52 14.45 1.47 -12.01
CA ASN A 52 15.36 0.52 -11.35
C ASN A 52 14.93 -0.91 -11.65
N PRO A 53 15.68 -1.71 -12.45
CA PRO A 53 15.34 -3.10 -12.75
C PRO A 53 15.30 -3.98 -11.49
N LYS A 54 16.07 -3.62 -10.47
CA LYS A 54 16.10 -4.29 -9.16
C LYS A 54 15.07 -3.74 -8.18
N GLY A 55 14.23 -2.78 -8.59
CA GLY A 55 13.21 -2.19 -7.73
C GLY A 55 12.23 -3.25 -7.24
N ALA A 56 11.76 -3.10 -5.99
CA ALA A 56 10.91 -4.08 -5.32
C ALA A 56 9.80 -4.57 -6.26
N MET A 57 9.03 -3.64 -6.86
CA MET A 57 7.92 -3.92 -7.78
C MET A 57 8.23 -4.82 -8.98
N LYS A 58 9.49 -4.92 -9.41
CA LYS A 58 9.93 -5.80 -10.52
C LYS A 58 10.44 -7.15 -10.06
N GLN A 59 10.81 -7.28 -8.79
CA GLN A 59 11.29 -8.53 -8.23
C GLN A 59 10.17 -9.55 -8.08
N ARG A 60 10.50 -10.83 -7.96
CA ARG A 60 9.52 -11.86 -7.60
C ARG A 60 8.92 -11.57 -6.22
N PHE A 61 7.70 -12.04 -5.97
CA PHE A 61 7.11 -11.95 -4.63
C PHE A 61 8.04 -12.61 -3.58
N CYS A 62 8.15 -11.96 -2.43
CA CYS A 62 8.74 -12.48 -1.20
C CYS A 62 7.93 -11.96 0.00
N ALA A 63 8.20 -12.52 1.19
CA ALA A 63 7.50 -12.22 2.44
C ALA A 63 7.34 -10.71 2.71
N SER A 64 8.39 -9.94 2.44
CA SER A 64 8.44 -8.50 2.73
C SER A 64 7.48 -7.67 1.88
N TYR A 65 6.83 -8.25 0.85
CA TYR A 65 5.70 -7.58 0.21
C TYR A 65 4.52 -7.35 1.15
N ARG A 66 4.40 -8.17 2.20
CA ARG A 66 3.46 -7.95 3.29
C ARG A 66 3.66 -6.58 3.96
N ASP A 67 4.88 -6.03 3.91
CA ASP A 67 5.21 -4.73 4.50
C ASP A 67 4.39 -3.61 3.87
N GLN A 68 3.93 -3.75 2.62
CA GLN A 68 2.98 -2.80 2.03
C GLN A 68 1.68 -2.70 2.83
N ILE A 69 1.21 -3.80 3.42
CA ILE A 69 0.00 -3.80 4.27
C ILE A 69 0.37 -3.27 5.66
N VAL A 70 1.46 -3.78 6.25
CA VAL A 70 1.90 -3.41 7.60
C VAL A 70 2.20 -1.92 7.71
N CYS A 71 2.86 -1.36 6.70
CA CYS A 71 3.17 0.06 6.60
C CYS A 71 1.91 0.92 6.76
N TRP A 72 0.82 0.61 6.06
CA TRP A 72 -0.42 1.38 6.17
C TRP A 72 -1.22 1.09 7.45
N GLN A 73 -1.07 -0.09 8.05
CA GLN A 73 -1.58 -0.38 9.39
C GLN A 73 -0.89 0.50 10.43
N ARG A 74 0.45 0.55 10.40
CA ARG A 74 1.28 1.42 11.24
C ARG A 74 1.04 2.91 11.00
N ALA A 75 0.68 3.29 9.77
CA ALA A 75 0.26 4.64 9.46
C ALA A 75 -1.06 5.01 10.13
N GLN A 76 -2.02 4.06 10.19
CA GLN A 76 -3.25 4.28 10.93
C GLN A 76 -2.98 4.43 12.43
N GLU A 77 -2.17 3.56 13.01
CA GLU A 77 -1.80 3.62 14.43
C GLU A 77 -1.20 4.98 14.83
N ARG A 78 -0.43 5.62 13.94
CA ARG A 78 0.13 6.96 14.15
C ARG A 78 -0.91 8.08 14.18
N ILE A 79 -1.99 7.95 13.40
CA ILE A 79 -3.01 9.00 13.28
C ILE A 79 -4.22 8.78 14.21
N ASP A 80 -4.47 7.54 14.65
CA ASP A 80 -5.59 7.19 15.55
C ASP A 80 -5.64 8.04 16.84
N PRO A 81 -4.52 8.38 17.52
CA PRO A 81 -4.53 9.29 18.66
C PRO A 81 -5.06 10.70 18.35
N LEU A 82 -5.06 11.09 17.07
CA LEU A 82 -5.45 12.41 16.58
C LEU A 82 -6.84 12.40 15.91
N GLN A 83 -7.62 11.32 16.08
CA GLN A 83 -8.91 11.13 15.41
C GLN A 83 -9.89 12.30 15.56
N THR A 84 -9.85 13.03 16.67
CA THR A 84 -10.74 14.18 16.93
C THR A 84 -10.27 15.46 16.24
N ALA A 85 -8.99 15.54 15.88
CA ALA A 85 -8.37 16.68 15.20
C ALA A 85 -8.29 16.48 13.67
N LEU A 86 -8.42 15.24 13.19
CA LEU A 86 -8.30 14.89 11.78
C LEU A 86 -9.67 14.70 11.12
N SER A 87 -9.76 15.05 9.83
CA SER A 87 -11.01 14.91 9.10
C SER A 87 -11.39 13.45 8.87
N HIS A 88 -12.69 13.15 8.88
CA HIS A 88 -13.19 11.81 8.53
C HIS A 88 -12.75 11.39 7.11
N TYR A 89 -12.63 12.36 6.20
CA TYR A 89 -12.10 12.14 4.85
C TYR A 89 -10.72 11.49 4.84
N LEU A 90 -9.83 11.84 5.78
CA LEU A 90 -8.50 11.23 5.88
C LEU A 90 -8.61 9.72 6.15
N TYR A 91 -9.47 9.31 7.08
CA TYR A 91 -9.70 7.89 7.38
C TYR A 91 -10.32 7.14 6.21
N THR A 92 -11.26 7.75 5.49
CA THR A 92 -11.80 7.18 4.25
C THR A 92 -10.70 6.98 3.22
N ARG A 93 -9.81 7.98 3.02
CA ARG A 93 -8.68 7.90 2.09
C ARG A 93 -7.65 6.85 2.50
N LEU A 94 -7.34 6.74 3.79
CA LEU A 94 -6.45 5.73 4.31
C LEU A 94 -7.00 4.33 4.07
N ALA A 95 -8.30 4.10 4.34
CA ALA A 95 -8.95 2.81 4.08
C ALA A 95 -8.93 2.45 2.58
N ILE A 96 -9.13 3.42 1.68
CA ILE A 96 -8.99 3.22 0.22
C ILE A 96 -7.58 2.74 -0.13
N ILE A 97 -6.55 3.44 0.37
CA ILE A 97 -5.15 3.12 0.09
C ILE A 97 -4.79 1.72 0.64
N ARG A 98 -5.24 1.39 1.86
CA ARG A 98 -5.05 0.07 2.48
C ARG A 98 -5.66 -1.06 1.64
N MET A 99 -6.88 -0.86 1.11
CA MET A 99 -7.48 -1.82 0.17
C MET A 99 -6.66 -1.97 -1.11
N MET A 100 -6.18 -0.86 -1.69
CA MET A 100 -5.33 -0.91 -2.88
C MET A 100 -4.00 -1.62 -2.63
N ALA A 101 -3.35 -1.36 -1.48
CA ALA A 101 -2.12 -2.03 -1.06
C ALA A 101 -2.32 -3.55 -0.93
N ALA A 102 -3.38 -3.99 -0.26
CA ALA A 102 -3.73 -5.41 -0.19
C ALA A 102 -3.94 -6.03 -1.59
N MET A 103 -4.59 -5.31 -2.50
CA MET A 103 -4.76 -5.79 -3.87
C MET A 103 -3.44 -5.84 -4.66
N LEU A 104 -2.51 -4.90 -4.44
CA LEU A 104 -1.18 -4.93 -5.06
C LEU A 104 -0.39 -6.16 -4.61
N VAL A 105 -0.42 -6.47 -3.31
CA VAL A 105 0.22 -7.68 -2.77
C VAL A 105 -0.41 -8.95 -3.34
N ALA A 106 -1.74 -9.05 -3.36
CA ALA A 106 -2.45 -10.19 -3.96
C ALA A 106 -2.13 -10.35 -5.45
N SER A 107 -2.09 -9.24 -6.20
CA SER A 107 -1.67 -9.24 -7.61
C SER A 107 -0.22 -9.66 -7.81
N LYS A 108 0.66 -9.36 -6.87
CA LYS A 108 2.04 -9.84 -6.92
C LYS A 108 2.13 -11.35 -6.73
N ILE A 109 1.37 -11.88 -5.77
CA ILE A 109 1.25 -13.34 -5.54
C ILE A 109 0.71 -14.06 -6.78
N ALA A 110 -0.24 -13.45 -7.49
CA ALA A 110 -0.81 -14.02 -8.72
C ALA A 110 0.26 -14.35 -9.78
N LEU A 111 1.40 -13.63 -9.79
CA LEU A 111 2.48 -13.86 -10.74
C LEU A 111 3.32 -15.09 -10.41
N LEU A 112 3.31 -15.57 -9.16
CA LEU A 112 4.02 -16.80 -8.77
C LEU A 112 3.51 -18.03 -9.54
N PRO A 113 4.34 -19.06 -9.76
CA PRO A 113 3.89 -20.37 -10.20
C PRO A 113 2.73 -20.88 -9.34
N LYS A 114 1.69 -21.45 -9.97
CA LYS A 114 0.46 -21.86 -9.27
C LYS A 114 0.70 -22.80 -8.09
N LYS A 115 1.73 -23.66 -8.20
CA LYS A 115 2.16 -24.57 -7.13
C LYS A 115 2.56 -23.85 -5.83
N GLU A 116 3.04 -22.61 -5.94
CA GLU A 116 3.52 -21.82 -4.80
C GLU A 116 2.39 -21.12 -4.05
N TRP A 117 1.20 -21.02 -4.67
CA TRP A 117 0.03 -20.46 -3.99
C TRP A 117 -0.40 -21.29 -2.77
N GLU A 118 0.00 -22.57 -2.75
CA GLU A 118 -0.31 -23.47 -1.65
C GLU A 118 0.68 -23.38 -0.47
N MET A 119 1.79 -22.65 -0.65
CA MET A 119 2.80 -22.46 0.40
C MET A 119 2.20 -21.75 1.63
N PRO A 120 2.54 -22.17 2.86
CA PRO A 120 1.95 -21.60 4.08
C PRO A 120 2.10 -20.08 4.20
N GLU A 121 3.26 -19.55 3.83
CA GLU A 121 3.55 -18.12 3.85
C GLU A 121 2.67 -17.34 2.86
N VAL A 122 2.54 -17.83 1.62
CA VAL A 122 1.69 -17.21 0.59
C VAL A 122 0.22 -17.22 1.02
N LYS A 123 -0.25 -18.33 1.59
CA LYS A 123 -1.61 -18.43 2.16
C LYS A 123 -1.83 -17.43 3.29
N ARG A 124 -0.85 -17.26 4.19
CA ARG A 124 -0.91 -16.29 5.27
C ARG A 124 -1.04 -14.86 4.72
N VAL A 125 -0.19 -14.48 3.76
CA VAL A 125 -0.24 -13.14 3.16
C VAL A 125 -1.55 -12.90 2.39
N LEU A 126 -2.09 -13.92 1.69
CA LEU A 126 -3.41 -13.81 1.06
C LEU A 126 -4.54 -13.65 2.08
N ALA A 127 -4.45 -14.34 3.22
CA ALA A 127 -5.40 -14.18 4.32
C ALA A 127 -5.31 -12.76 4.91
N ASP A 128 -4.11 -12.22 5.09
CA ASP A 128 -3.88 -10.84 5.53
C ASP A 128 -4.50 -9.84 4.54
N CYS A 129 -4.27 -10.02 3.24
CA CYS A 129 -4.92 -9.19 2.21
C CYS A 129 -6.44 -9.22 2.33
N LYS A 130 -7.03 -10.41 2.53
CA LYS A 130 -8.48 -10.58 2.67
C LYS A 130 -9.02 -9.93 3.94
N SER A 131 -8.30 -10.09 5.06
CA SER A 131 -8.64 -9.48 6.35
C SER A 131 -8.60 -7.96 6.25
N GLU A 132 -7.52 -7.43 5.69
CA GLU A 132 -7.27 -6.00 5.52
C GLU A 132 -8.39 -5.33 4.72
N ILE A 133 -8.76 -5.92 3.58
CA ILE A 133 -9.85 -5.42 2.75
C ILE A 133 -11.18 -5.45 3.52
N ARG A 134 -11.47 -6.50 4.28
CA ARG A 134 -12.72 -6.57 5.06
C ARG A 134 -12.79 -5.51 6.14
N VAL A 135 -11.68 -5.22 6.82
CA VAL A 135 -11.59 -4.14 7.81
C VAL A 135 -11.86 -2.80 7.14
N CYS A 136 -11.13 -2.50 6.07
CA CYS A 136 -11.21 -1.20 5.39
C CYS A 136 -12.57 -0.93 4.73
N ARG A 137 -13.26 -1.97 4.24
CA ARG A 137 -14.61 -1.83 3.67
C ARG A 137 -15.68 -1.39 4.68
N ARG A 138 -15.43 -1.55 5.98
CA ARG A 138 -16.35 -1.09 7.04
C ARG A 138 -16.25 0.42 7.27
N VAL A 139 -15.20 1.07 6.77
CA VAL A 139 -15.06 2.53 6.85
C VAL A 139 -16.04 3.17 5.87
N ASN A 140 -16.87 4.08 6.38
CA ASN A 140 -17.88 4.79 5.59
C ASN A 140 -17.25 5.50 4.39
N GLY A 141 -17.85 5.29 3.21
CA GLY A 141 -17.38 5.85 1.95
C GLY A 141 -16.14 5.20 1.34
N ALA A 142 -15.42 4.32 2.06
CA ALA A 142 -14.14 3.79 1.58
C ALA A 142 -14.31 2.88 0.34
N PHE A 143 -15.26 1.96 0.36
CA PHE A 143 -15.47 1.07 -0.79
C PHE A 143 -15.96 1.83 -2.03
N ILE A 144 -16.88 2.79 -1.85
CA ILE A 144 -17.43 3.61 -2.94
C ILE A 144 -16.36 4.57 -3.49
N GLY A 145 -15.44 5.03 -2.64
CA GLY A 145 -14.34 5.90 -3.03
C GLY A 145 -13.21 5.20 -3.81
N LEU A 146 -13.23 3.86 -3.93
CA LEU A 146 -12.35 3.15 -4.86
C LEU A 146 -12.76 3.45 -6.31
N GLU A 147 -11.79 3.52 -7.21
CA GLU A 147 -12.07 3.51 -8.65
C GLU A 147 -12.87 2.25 -9.05
N LYS A 148 -13.78 2.37 -10.03
CA LYS A 148 -14.66 1.27 -10.46
C LYS A 148 -13.91 -0.04 -10.74
N GLY A 149 -12.75 0.04 -11.39
CA GLY A 149 -11.90 -1.12 -11.65
C GLY A 149 -11.39 -1.80 -10.37
N TYR A 150 -11.05 -1.02 -9.34
CA TYR A 150 -10.65 -1.55 -8.04
C TYR A 150 -11.82 -2.13 -7.24
N GLN A 151 -13.01 -1.52 -7.31
CA GLN A 151 -14.22 -2.06 -6.67
C GLN A 151 -14.50 -3.49 -7.17
N LEU A 152 -14.46 -3.70 -8.49
CA LEU A 152 -14.65 -5.00 -9.10
C LEU A 152 -13.57 -6.00 -8.68
N LYS A 153 -12.29 -5.60 -8.72
CA LYS A 153 -11.16 -6.45 -8.31
C LYS A 153 -11.29 -6.88 -6.84
N VAL A 154 -11.66 -5.96 -5.96
CA VAL A 154 -11.87 -6.23 -4.53
C VAL A 154 -13.00 -7.24 -4.32
N ILE A 155 -14.17 -7.02 -4.93
CA ILE A 155 -15.30 -7.96 -4.81
C ILE A 155 -14.89 -9.34 -5.33
N PHE A 156 -14.28 -9.39 -6.52
CA PHE A 156 -13.88 -10.65 -7.14
C PHE A 156 -12.86 -11.41 -6.28
N PHE A 157 -11.85 -10.72 -5.74
CA PHE A 157 -10.86 -11.32 -4.85
C PHE A 157 -11.47 -11.83 -3.54
N LEU A 158 -12.41 -11.10 -2.94
CA LEU A 158 -13.06 -11.52 -1.68
C LEU A 158 -13.91 -12.79 -1.85
N LEU A 159 -14.68 -12.87 -2.94
CA LEU A 159 -15.58 -13.98 -3.24
C LEU A 159 -14.82 -15.20 -3.78
N HIS A 160 -13.90 -14.98 -4.72
CA HIS A 160 -13.19 -16.04 -5.42
C HIS A 160 -11.70 -15.74 -5.54
N PRO A 161 -10.94 -15.78 -4.42
CA PRO A 161 -9.54 -15.38 -4.39
C PRO A 161 -8.69 -16.17 -5.39
N ARG A 162 -8.87 -17.50 -5.46
CA ARG A 162 -8.13 -18.36 -6.41
C ARG A 162 -8.40 -17.98 -7.86
N LYS A 163 -9.68 -17.77 -8.24
CA LYS A 163 -10.04 -17.37 -9.61
C LYS A 163 -9.51 -15.98 -9.95
N TYR A 164 -9.55 -15.04 -9.00
CA TYR A 164 -8.95 -13.72 -9.15
C TYR A 164 -7.46 -13.83 -9.52
N LEU A 165 -6.68 -14.62 -8.78
CA LEU A 165 -5.25 -14.81 -9.05
C LEU A 165 -5.03 -15.42 -10.45
N GLU A 166 -5.84 -16.38 -10.87
CA GLU A 166 -5.74 -17.00 -12.20
C GLU A 166 -6.03 -16.02 -13.33
N CYS A 167 -7.12 -15.25 -13.21
CA CYS A 167 -7.48 -14.22 -14.19
C CYS A 167 -6.40 -13.14 -14.28
N TYR A 168 -5.90 -12.66 -13.14
CA TYR A 168 -4.87 -11.63 -13.10
C TYR A 168 -3.57 -12.12 -13.76
N LYS A 169 -3.17 -13.38 -13.48
CA LYS A 169 -1.99 -13.99 -14.11
C LYS A 169 -2.13 -14.08 -15.63
N ARG A 170 -3.29 -14.51 -16.12
CA ARG A 170 -3.55 -14.60 -17.58
C ARG A 170 -3.50 -13.22 -18.23
N TYR A 171 -4.18 -12.24 -17.64
CA TYR A 171 -4.18 -10.86 -18.13
C TYR A 171 -2.77 -10.28 -18.24
N LYS A 172 -1.91 -10.53 -17.24
CA LYS A 172 -0.54 -10.04 -17.27
C LYS A 172 0.34 -10.69 -18.33
N LYS A 173 0.17 -11.99 -18.58
CA LYS A 173 0.88 -12.70 -19.65
C LYS A 173 0.55 -12.14 -21.03
N VAL A 174 -0.74 -11.95 -21.33
CA VAL A 174 -1.18 -11.39 -22.61
C VAL A 174 -0.52 -10.04 -22.87
N ARG A 175 -0.42 -9.19 -21.85
CA ARG A 175 0.18 -7.85 -21.95
C ARG A 175 1.72 -7.83 -21.96
N GLU A 176 2.38 -8.97 -21.75
CA GLU A 176 3.84 -9.12 -21.93
C GLU A 176 4.17 -9.70 -23.32
N GLU A 177 3.17 -10.26 -24.01
CA GLU A 177 3.24 -10.80 -25.37
C GLU A 177 2.85 -9.75 -26.44
N GLU A 178 2.19 -8.66 -26.03
CA GLU A 178 1.90 -7.43 -26.81
C GLU A 178 3.05 -6.41 -26.71
#